data_AF-A0A927JHC2-F1
#
_entry.id   AF-A0A927JHC2-F1
#
_cell.length_a   1.000
_cell.length_b   1.000
_cell.length_c   1.000
_cell.angle_alpha   90.00
_cell.angle_beta   90.00
_cell.angle_gamma   90.00
#
_symmetry.space_group_name_H-M   'P 1'
#
loop_
_entity.id
_entity.type
_entity.pdbx_description
1 polymer ?
#
loop_
_entity_poly.entity_id
_entity_poly.type
_entity_poly.pdbx_seq_one_letter_code
_entity_poly.pdbx_strand_id
1 'polypeptide(L)'
;MWHALAFVLKVLTLPVSLAAQLAMGVGALLCMVSAGMLFFVPWPRAAGMALLGGGVCAAGGVVYLIVYIIIERIEDKAVEQSGRGIWG
;
A
#
# COMPACT_ATOMS: atom_id res chain seq x y z
N MET A 1 -14.61 -22.16 -11.12
CA MET A 1 -13.92 -22.12 -9.80
C MET A 1 -12.93 -20.95 -9.69
N TRP A 2 -12.19 -20.60 -10.75
CA TRP A 2 -11.24 -19.47 -10.74
C TRP A 2 -11.81 -18.09 -10.43
N HIS A 3 -13.02 -17.76 -10.91
CA HIS A 3 -13.65 -16.47 -10.60
C HIS A 3 -13.99 -16.30 -9.11
N ALA A 4 -14.36 -17.39 -8.42
CA ALA A 4 -14.59 -17.37 -6.99
C ALA A 4 -13.27 -17.16 -6.21
N LEU A 5 -12.17 -17.76 -6.68
CA LEU A 5 -10.84 -17.55 -6.09
C LEU A 5 -10.36 -16.10 -6.27
N ALA A 6 -10.52 -15.53 -7.46
CA ALA A 6 -10.17 -14.13 -7.74
C ALA A 6 -11.04 -13.14 -6.94
N PHE A 7 -12.32 -13.45 -6.74
CA PHE A 7 -13.23 -12.63 -5.92
C PHE A 7 -12.84 -12.67 -4.44
N VAL A 8 -12.60 -13.87 -3.89
CA VAL A 8 -12.12 -14.03 -2.50
C VAL A 8 -10.79 -13.29 -2.30
N LEU A 9 -9.90 -13.35 -3.27
CA LEU A 9 -8.61 -12.66 -3.20
C LEU A 9 -8.77 -11.13 -3.25
N LYS A 10 -9.61 -10.60 -4.15
CA LYS A 10 -9.93 -9.16 -4.20
C LYS A 10 -10.56 -8.67 -2.90
N VAL A 11 -11.45 -9.46 -2.31
CA VAL A 11 -12.08 -9.16 -1.02
C VAL A 11 -11.05 -9.17 0.12
N LEU A 12 -10.04 -10.05 0.07
CA LEU A 12 -8.98 -10.12 1.07
C LEU A 12 -7.94 -9.00 0.93
N THR A 13 -7.62 -8.59 -0.30
CA THR A 13 -6.59 -7.57 -0.59
C THR A 13 -7.11 -6.14 -0.46
N LEU A 14 -8.43 -5.92 -0.64
CA LEU A 14 -9.09 -4.63 -0.44
C LEU A 14 -8.79 -3.97 0.92
N PRO A 15 -9.03 -4.63 2.07
CA PRO A 15 -8.78 -4.02 3.37
C PRO A 15 -7.29 -3.72 3.61
N VAL A 16 -6.38 -4.54 3.07
CA VAL A 16 -4.93 -4.32 3.18
C VAL A 16 -4.50 -3.10 2.37
N SER A 17 -5.03 -2.94 1.15
CA SER A 17 -4.75 -1.76 0.32
C SER A 17 -5.29 -0.47 0.94
N LEU A 18 -6.47 -0.52 1.56
CA LEU A 18 -7.07 0.62 2.26
C LEU A 18 -6.25 1.00 3.49
N ALA A 19 -5.83 0.01 4.28
CA ALA A 19 -4.96 0.23 5.43
C ALA A 19 -3.60 0.84 5.01
N ALA A 20 -3.03 0.40 3.89
CA ALA A 20 -1.79 0.95 3.35
C ALA A 20 -1.94 2.41 2.91
N GLN A 21 -3.04 2.76 2.24
CA GLN A 21 -3.34 4.14 1.85
C GLN A 21 -3.58 5.04 3.06
N LEU A 22 -4.27 4.55 4.10
CA LEU A 22 -4.44 5.28 5.35
C LEU A 22 -3.10 5.50 6.06
N ALA A 23 -2.23 4.48 6.08
CA ALA A 23 -0.87 4.61 6.65
C ALA A 23 -0.03 5.65 5.89
N MET A 24 -0.08 5.67 4.55
CA MET A 24 0.55 6.72 3.75
C MET A 24 0.02 8.11 4.10
N GLY A 25 -1.30 8.25 4.20
CA GLY A 25 -1.95 9.52 4.56
C GLY A 25 -1.52 10.03 5.93
N VAL A 26 -1.51 9.14 6.94
CA VAL A 26 -1.04 9.46 8.31
C VAL A 26 0.43 9.85 8.31
N GLY A 27 1.27 9.10 7.60
CA GLY A 27 2.71 9.40 7.47
C GLY A 27 2.97 10.76 6.83
N ALA A 28 2.25 11.09 5.75
CA ALA A 28 2.35 12.40 5.09
C ALA A 28 1.91 13.54 6.00
N LEU A 29 0.84 13.34 6.76
CA LEU A 29 0.31 14.34 7.70
C LEU A 29 1.30 14.62 8.84
N LEU A 30 1.94 13.57 9.37
CA LEU A 30 3.04 13.66 10.33
C LEU A 30 4.23 14.45 9.78
N CYS A 31 4.62 14.21 8.52
CA CYS A 31 5.67 14.98 7.86
C CYS A 31 5.30 16.47 7.72
N MET A 32 4.07 16.79 7.35
CA MET A 32 3.61 18.18 7.23
C MET A 32 3.58 18.90 8.59
N VAL A 33 3.09 18.24 9.64
CA VAL A 33 3.08 18.79 11.01
C VAL A 33 4.51 19.01 11.51
N SER A 34 5.40 18.04 11.27
CA SER A 34 6.82 18.14 11.63
C SER A 34 7.50 19.31 10.90
N ALA A 35 7.26 19.45 9.59
CA ALA A 35 7.79 20.58 8.82
C ALA A 35 7.29 21.91 9.37
N GLY A 36 5.98 22.04 9.63
CA GLY A 36 5.40 23.22 10.26
C GLY A 36 6.05 23.56 11.61
N MET A 37 6.28 22.56 12.46
CA MET A 37 6.98 22.77 13.72
C MET A 37 8.43 23.22 13.50
N LEU A 38 9.20 22.58 12.63
CA LEU A 38 10.59 22.98 12.35
C LEU A 38 10.72 24.42 11.84
N PHE A 39 9.75 24.91 11.06
CA PHE A 39 9.74 26.28 10.54
C PHE A 39 9.29 27.34 11.56
N PHE A 40 8.25 27.06 12.35
CA PHE A 40 7.63 28.08 13.23
C PHE A 40 8.05 27.98 14.70
N VAL A 41 8.43 26.79 15.18
CA VAL A 41 8.83 26.54 16.58
C VAL A 41 9.98 25.54 16.57
N PRO A 42 11.26 25.98 16.60
CA PRO A 42 12.42 25.09 16.46
C PRO A 42 12.52 24.13 17.64
N TRP A 43 11.76 23.04 17.53
CA TRP A 43 11.60 21.99 18.52
C TRP A 43 12.42 20.79 18.07
N PRO A 44 13.50 20.41 18.78
CA PRO A 44 14.42 19.36 18.33
C PRO A 44 13.75 18.00 18.05
N ARG A 45 12.66 17.68 18.78
CA ARG A 45 11.89 16.45 18.57
C ARG A 45 11.03 16.47 17.30
N ALA A 46 10.82 17.62 16.65
CA ALA A 46 10.07 17.72 15.42
C ALA A 46 10.77 16.94 14.29
N ALA A 47 12.10 16.99 14.21
CA ALA A 47 12.87 16.18 13.26
C ALA A 47 12.64 14.67 13.46
N GLY A 48 12.49 14.22 14.71
CA GLY A 48 12.13 12.83 15.03
C GLY A 48 10.73 12.45 14.53
N MET A 49 9.76 13.37 14.58
CA MET A 49 8.42 13.16 14.02
C MET A 49 8.42 13.07 12.48
N ALA A 50 9.30 13.82 11.79
CA ALA A 50 9.46 13.68 10.34
C ALA A 50 10.01 12.30 9.97
N LEU A 51 11.00 11.78 10.72
CA LEU A 51 11.54 10.43 10.48
C LEU A 51 10.48 9.35 10.70
N LEU A 52 9.66 9.49 11.76
CA LEU A 52 8.55 8.57 12.01
C LEU A 52 7.48 8.67 10.92
N GLY A 53 7.06 9.87 10.53
CA GLY A 53 6.10 10.09 9.45
C GLY A 53 6.59 9.53 8.11
N GLY A 54 7.85 9.78 7.76
CA GLY A 54 8.49 9.25 6.57
C GLY A 54 8.58 7.73 6.59
N GLY A 55 8.94 7.13 7.73
CA GLY A 55 8.97 5.67 7.91
C GLY A 55 7.60 5.02 7.74
N VAL A 56 6.56 5.60 8.34
CA VAL A 56 5.17 5.12 8.21
C VAL A 56 4.67 5.26 6.76
N CYS A 57 5.01 6.35 6.09
CA CYS A 57 4.65 6.57 4.69
C CYS A 57 5.34 5.56 3.76
N ALA A 58 6.65 5.32 3.96
CA ALA A 58 7.42 4.34 3.22
C ALA A 58 6.91 2.91 3.45
N ALA A 59 6.60 2.55 4.70
CA ALA A 59 6.03 1.25 5.03
C ALA A 59 4.66 1.02 4.36
N GLY A 60 3.78 2.02 4.39
CA GLY A 60 2.51 2.00 3.63
C GLY A 60 2.74 1.82 2.12
N GLY A 61 3.74 2.52 1.57
CA GLY A 61 4.29 2.36 0.22
C GLY A 61 4.61 0.92 -0.16
N VAL A 62 5.47 0.30 0.63
CA VAL A 62 5.94 -1.06 0.38
C VAL A 62 4.79 -2.07 0.47
N VAL A 63 3.92 -1.94 1.47
CA VAL A 63 2.76 -2.84 1.62
C VAL A 63 1.81 -2.70 0.42
N TYR A 64 1.53 -1.48 -0.03
CA TYR A 64 0.69 -1.24 -1.20
C TYR A 64 1.30 -1.88 -2.47
N LEU A 65 2.60 -1.70 -2.71
CA LEU A 65 3.32 -2.30 -3.84
C LEU A 65 3.30 -3.83 -3.80
N ILE A 66 3.53 -4.43 -2.64
CA ILE A 66 3.51 -5.90 -2.50
C ILE A 66 2.12 -6.44 -2.85
N VAL A 67 1.06 -5.81 -2.33
CA VAL A 67 -0.32 -6.22 -2.64
C VAL A 67 -0.60 -6.07 -4.13
N TYR A 68 -0.16 -4.98 -4.75
CA TYR A 68 -0.33 -4.74 -6.18
C TYR A 68 0.34 -5.83 -7.02
N ILE A 69 1.62 -6.14 -6.73
CA ILE A 69 2.38 -7.18 -7.44
C ILE A 69 1.70 -8.55 -7.28
N ILE A 70 1.20 -8.87 -6.08
CA ILE A 70 0.51 -10.15 -5.84
C ILE A 70 -0.75 -10.25 -6.71
N ILE A 71 -1.54 -9.19 -6.79
CA ILE A 71 -2.77 -9.16 -7.62
C ILE A 71 -2.40 -9.33 -9.09
N GLU A 72 -1.44 -8.57 -9.59
CA GLU A 72 -1.01 -8.60 -11.00
C GLU A 72 -0.51 -9.99 -11.40
N ARG A 73 0.34 -10.61 -10.55
CA ARG A 73 0.82 -11.99 -10.76
C ARG A 73 -0.28 -13.04 -10.76
N ILE A 74 -1.37 -12.81 -10.04
CA ILE A 74 -2.51 -13.74 -9.97
C ILE A 74 -3.41 -13.54 -11.19
N GLU A 75 -3.63 -12.30 -11.62
CA GLU A 75 -4.36 -12.00 -12.86
C GLU A 75 -3.63 -12.57 -14.08
N ASP A 76 -2.30 -12.40 -14.18
CA ASP A 76 -1.48 -13.00 -15.24
C ASP A 76 -1.66 -14.53 -15.32
N LYS A 77 -1.58 -15.21 -14.17
CA LYS A 77 -1.76 -16.67 -14.10
C LYS A 77 -3.19 -17.10 -14.45
N ALA A 78 -4.19 -16.32 -14.09
CA ALA A 78 -5.58 -16.59 -14.44
C ALA A 78 -5.83 -16.44 -15.96
N VAL A 79 -5.20 -15.44 -16.59
CA VAL A 79 -5.25 -15.23 -18.03
C VAL A 79 -4.53 -16.35 -18.78
N GLU A 80 -3.34 -16.77 -18.32
CA GLU A 80 -2.59 -17.87 -18.95
C GLU A 80 -3.36 -19.20 -18.92
N GLN A 81 -4.02 -19.52 -17.79
CA GLN A 81 -4.84 -20.73 -17.71
C GLN A 81 -6.14 -20.65 -18.52
N SER A 82 -6.73 -19.46 -18.64
CA SER A 82 -7.91 -19.25 -19.50
C SER A 82 -7.54 -19.39 -20.98
N GLY A 83 -6.34 -18.93 -21.38
CA GLY A 83 -5.83 -19.08 -22.75
C GLY A 83 -5.55 -20.54 -23.15
N ARG A 84 -5.08 -21.39 -22.22
CA ARG A 84 -4.88 -22.83 -22.49
C ARG A 84 -6.18 -23.61 -22.67
N GLY A 85 -7.31 -23.13 -22.15
CA GLY A 85 -8.61 -23.77 -22.32
C GLY A 85 -9.26 -23.56 -23.70
N ILE A 86 -8.73 -22.66 -24.54
CA ILE A 86 -9.30 -22.33 -25.85
C ILE A 86 -8.60 -23.13 -26.98
N TRP A 87 -7.44 -23.73 -26.69
CA TRP A 87 -6.61 -24.47 -27.65
C TRP A 87 -6.41 -25.96 -27.31
N GLY A 88 -7.18 -26.49 -26.36
CA GLY A 88 -7.13 -27.89 -25.91
C GLY A 88 -8.37 -28.67 -26.28
#